data_AF-A0A431HT46-F1
#
_entry.id   AF-A0A431HT46-F1
#
_cell.length_a   1.000
_cell.length_b   1.000
_cell.length_c   1.000
_cell.angle_alpha   90.00
_cell.angle_beta   90.00
_cell.angle_gamma   90.00
#
_symmetry.space_group_name_H-M   'P 1'
#
loop_
_entity.id
_entity.type
_entity.pdbx_description
1 polymer ?
#
loop_
_entity_poly.entity_id
_entity_poly.type
_entity_poly.pdbx_seq_one_letter_code
_entity_poly.pdbx_strand_id
1 'polypeptide(L)' 'MFSDGIVEKLKQRYPSLHPLIFHRSVEKAKNDVELFDILDSFPDKFPIAWDESSRRWQTTDDIYQVNEFSKDYFV' A
#
# COMPACT_ATOMS: atom_id res chain seq x y z
N MET A 1 7.54 -15.77 0.93
CA MET A 1 8.66 -15.55 1.87
C MET A 1 9.57 -14.54 1.21
N PHE A 2 9.95 -13.48 1.94
CA PHE A 2 10.78 -12.44 1.36
C PHE A 2 12.22 -12.92 1.20
N SER A 3 12.90 -12.53 0.13
CA SER A 3 14.33 -12.82 -0.01
C SER A 3 15.13 -12.09 1.08
N ASP A 4 16.21 -12.71 1.53
CA ASP A 4 17.05 -12.13 2.59
C ASP A 4 17.57 -10.73 2.22
N GLY A 5 17.29 -9.74 3.07
CA GLY A 5 17.74 -8.37 2.92
C GLY A 5 17.04 -7.55 1.82
N ILE A 6 15.96 -8.06 1.20
CA ILE A 6 15.22 -7.29 0.19
C ILE A 6 14.56 -6.05 0.80
N VAL A 7 14.06 -6.17 2.02
CA VAL A 7 13.40 -5.08 2.75
C VAL A 7 14.35 -3.90 2.97
N GLU A 8 15.58 -4.17 3.40
CA GLU A 8 16.62 -3.16 3.62
C GLU A 8 17.00 -2.46 2.32
N LYS A 9 17.15 -3.21 1.22
CA LYS A 9 17.42 -2.64 -0.11
C LYS A 9 16.28 -1.75 -0.59
N LEU A 10 15.03 -2.16 -0.40
CA LEU A 10 13.87 -1.37 -0.79
C LEU A 10 13.70 -0.12 0.08
N LYS A 11 14.01 -0.18 1.38
CA LYS A 11 14.07 1.02 2.25
C LYS A 11 15.08 2.04 1.75
N GLN A 12 16.24 1.59 1.27
CA GLN A 12 17.25 2.47 0.68
C GLN A 12 16.81 3.05 -0.67
N ARG A 13 16.05 2.30 -1.46
CA ARG A 13 15.51 2.74 -2.76
C ARG A 13 14.41 3.80 -2.62
N TYR A 14 13.59 3.71 -1.59
CA TYR A 14 12.45 4.62 -1.36
C TYR A 14 12.63 5.45 -0.07
N PRO A 15 13.67 6.30 0.04
CA PRO A 15 13.99 7.02 1.27
C PRO A 15 12.98 8.11 1.64
N SER A 16 12.22 8.59 0.66
CA SER A 16 11.16 9.59 0.86
C SER A 16 9.83 8.98 1.31
N LEU A 17 9.69 7.65 1.24
CA LEU A 17 8.45 6.99 1.63
C LEU A 17 8.36 6.96 3.16
N HIS A 18 7.20 7.35 3.68
CA HIS A 18 6.98 7.37 5.11
C HIS A 18 7.14 5.95 5.72
N PRO A 19 7.88 5.77 6.84
CA PRO A 19 8.18 4.45 7.40
C PRO A 19 6.95 3.58 7.68
N LEU A 20 5.85 4.20 8.13
CA LEU A 20 4.59 3.49 8.40
C LEU A 20 3.96 2.92 7.12
N ILE A 21 4.02 3.67 6.02
CA ILE A 21 3.49 3.22 4.73
C ILE A 21 4.33 2.06 4.20
N PHE A 22 5.65 2.17 4.31
CA PHE A 22 6.55 1.09 3.94
C PHE A 22 6.24 -0.18 4.75
N HIS A 23 6.13 -0.05 6.08
CA HIS A 23 5.81 -1.18 6.96
C HIS A 23 4.50 -1.87 6.57
N ARG A 24 3.43 -1.09 6.38
CA ARG A 24 2.14 -1.64 5.95
C ARG A 24 2.19 -2.31 4.58
N SER A 25 3.01 -1.78 3.66
CA SER A 25 3.19 -2.39 2.34
C SER A 25 3.87 -3.76 2.44
N VAL A 26 4.83 -3.91 3.36
CA VAL A 26 5.46 -5.22 3.66
C VAL A 26 4.43 -6.21 4.22
N GLU A 27 3.57 -5.77 5.14
CA GLU A 27 2.51 -6.63 5.72
C GLU A 27 1.48 -7.08 4.67
N LYS A 28 1.16 -6.21 3.71
CA LYS A 28 0.15 -6.49 2.66
C LYS A 28 0.69 -7.35 1.51
N ALA A 29 1.98 -7.25 1.21
CA ALA A 29 2.61 -7.95 0.10
C ALA A 29 2.80 -9.45 0.39
N LYS A 30 2.52 -10.30 -0.61
CA LYS A 30 2.71 -11.76 -0.52
C LYS A 30 4.14 -12.20 -0.84
N ASN A 31 4.86 -11.41 -1.62
CA ASN A 31 6.20 -11.71 -2.11
C ASN A 31 6.94 -10.43 -2.53
N ASP A 32 8.22 -10.58 -2.86
CA ASP A 32 9.14 -9.49 -3.22
C ASP A 32 8.66 -8.67 -4.41
N VAL A 33 8.12 -9.33 -5.44
CA VAL A 33 7.66 -8.68 -6.66
C VAL A 33 6.45 -7.82 -6.35
N GLU A 34 5.48 -8.36 -5.60
CA GLU A 34 4.30 -7.60 -5.21
C GLU A 34 4.66 -6.42 -4.29
N LEU A 35 5.61 -6.60 -3.37
CA LEU A 35 6.10 -5.49 -2.54
C LEU A 35 6.74 -4.41 -3.40
N PHE A 36 7.58 -4.79 -4.36
CA PHE A 36 8.17 -3.84 -5.29
C PHE A 36 7.08 -3.07 -6.04
N ASP A 37 6.10 -3.78 -6.62
CA ASP A 37 5.02 -3.14 -7.38
C ASP A 37 4.17 -2.20 -6.52
N ILE A 38 3.88 -2.57 -5.25
CA ILE A 38 3.12 -1.71 -4.31
C ILE A 38 3.88 -0.40 -4.04
N LEU A 39 5.20 -0.49 -3.84
CA LEU A 39 6.04 0.66 -3.53
C LEU A 39 6.31 1.53 -4.76
N ASP A 40 6.49 0.92 -5.92
CA ASP A 40 6.77 1.62 -7.19
C ASP A 40 5.52 2.30 -7.75
N SER A 41 4.33 1.76 -7.49
CA SER A 41 3.05 2.38 -7.84
C SER A 41 2.49 3.32 -6.77
N PHE A 42 3.31 3.74 -5.80
CA PHE A 42 2.84 4.57 -4.71
C PHE A 42 2.41 5.96 -5.23
N PRO A 43 1.21 6.45 -4.89
CA PRO A 43 0.69 7.70 -5.43
C PRO A 43 1.43 8.93 -4.90
N ASP A 44 1.68 9.90 -5.80
CA ASP A 44 2.33 11.18 -5.46
C ASP A 44 1.38 12.19 -4.80
N LYS A 45 0.07 11.92 -4.83
CA LYS A 45 -0.98 12.82 -4.32
C LYS A 45 -1.64 12.26 -3.07
N PHE A 46 -1.80 13.14 -2.08
CA PHE A 46 -2.55 12.88 -0.85
C PHE A 46 -3.95 13.52 -0.94
N PRO A 47 -4.96 13.00 -0.22
CA PRO A 47 -4.89 11.87 0.72
C PRO A 47 -4.86 10.51 0.04
N ILE A 48 -4.37 9.49 0.76
CA ILE A 48 -4.22 8.12 0.24
C ILE A 48 -4.95 7.12 1.13
N ALA A 49 -5.47 6.06 0.52
CA ALA A 49 -6.04 4.91 1.20
C ALA A 49 -5.56 3.62 0.55
N TRP A 50 -5.63 2.53 1.30
CA TRP A 50 -5.39 1.19 0.76
C TRP A 50 -6.66 0.70 0.10
N ASP A 51 -6.59 0.32 -1.17
CA ASP A 51 -7.70 -0.35 -1.87
C ASP A 51 -7.46 -1.86 -1.86
N GLU A 52 -8.36 -2.60 -1.20
CA GLU A 52 -8.28 -4.06 -1.13
C GLU A 52 -8.53 -4.75 -2.47
N SER A 53 -9.27 -4.11 -3.38
CA SER A 53 -9.62 -4.70 -4.68
C SER A 53 -8.41 -4.73 -5.61
N SER A 54 -7.68 -3.61 -5.71
CA SER A 54 -6.44 -3.54 -6.49
C SER A 54 -5.20 -3.98 -5.71
N ARG A 55 -5.29 -4.11 -4.38
CA ARG A 55 -4.16 -4.35 -3.46
C ARG A 55 -3.04 -3.32 -3.67
N ARG A 56 -3.41 -2.05 -3.76
CA ARG A 56 -2.51 -0.91 -3.96
C ARG A 56 -2.92 0.28 -3.12
N TRP A 57 -1.98 1.18 -2.87
CA TRP A 57 -2.29 2.51 -2.36
C TRP A 57 -2.86 3.36 -3.49
N GLN A 58 -3.99 4.01 -3.25
CA GLN A 58 -4.62 4.91 -4.20
C GLN A 58 -4.92 6.25 -3.54
N THR A 59 -4.82 7.33 -4.31
CA THR A 59 -5.33 8.63 -3.89
C THR A 59 -6.85 8.54 -3.80
N THR A 60 -7.42 9.07 -2.72
CA THR A 60 -8.87 9.09 -2.51
C THR A 60 -9.33 10.47 -2.07
N ASP A 61 -10.52 10.86 -2.53
CA ASP A 61 -11.23 12.04 -2.01
C ASP A 61 -12.16 11.67 -0.84
N ASP A 62 -12.42 10.36 -0.63
CA ASP A 62 -13.25 9.84 0.46
C ASP A 62 -12.38 9.41 1.64
N ILE A 63 -11.92 10.40 2.41
CA ILE A 63 -11.05 10.21 3.58
C ILE A 63 -11.77 9.39 4.67
N TYR A 64 -13.09 9.45 4.71
CA TYR A 64 -13.92 8.73 5.67
C TYR A 64 -14.24 7.30 5.24
N GLN A 65 -13.84 6.90 4.03
CA GLN A 65 -14.04 5.56 3.45
C GLN A 65 -15.51 5.11 3.51
N VAL A 66 -16.48 6.03 3.45
CA VAL A 66 -17.92 5.74 3.60
C VAL A 66 -18.39 4.75 2.53
N ASN A 67 -17.82 4.86 1.33
CA ASN A 67 -18.20 4.02 0.20
C ASN A 67 -17.61 2.60 0.26
N GLU A 68 -16.54 2.38 1.04
CA GLU A 68 -15.98 1.04 1.27
C GLU A 68 -16.89 0.22 2.19
N PHE A 69 -17.40 0.82 3.27
CA PHE A 69 -18.28 0.13 4.23
C PHE A 69 -19.70 -0.09 3.73
N SER A 70 -20.16 0.67 2.74
CA SER A 70 -21.56 0.60 2.27
C SER A 70 -21.90 -0.67 1.47
N LYS A 71 -20.90 -1.43 1.02
CA LYS A 71 -21.11 -2.62 0.16
C LYS A 71 -21.70 -3.83 0.90
N ASP A 72 -21.61 -3.88 2.23
CA ASP A 72 -21.99 -5.07 3.01
C ASP A 72 -23.29 -4.93 3.82
N TYR A 73 -23.96 -3.77 3.83
CA TYR A 73 -25.13 -3.52 4.69
C TYR A 73 -26.50 -3.57 3.99
N PHE A 74 -26.56 -3.95 2.71
CA PHE A 74 -27.81 -4.19 2.00
C PHE A 74 -27.80 -5.56 1.32
N VAL A 75 -27.95 -6.61 2.14
CA VAL A 75 -28.43 -7.95 1.72
C VAL A 75 -29.61 -8.31 2.61
#